data_AF-A0A1I2EKK5-F1
#
_entry.id   AF-A0A1I2EKK5-F1
#
_cell.length_a   1.000
_cell.length_b   1.000
_cell.length_c   1.000
_cell.angle_alpha   90.00
_cell.angle_beta   90.00
_cell.angle_gamma   90.00
#
_symmetry.space_group_name_H-M   'P 1'
#
loop_
_entity.id
_entity.type
_entity.pdbx_description
1 polymer ?
#
loop_
_entity_poly.entity_id
_entity_poly.type
_entity_poly.pdbx_seq_one_letter_code
_entity_poly.pdbx_strand_id
1 'polypeptide(L)'
;MCVIRINVKRKTDEINEVVTYLVNTFEERMTLLEALKKIQEKQEPTLGIRYGCRFKDCGLCAVKVNGKEKMACVTNAKNEMLVEPLDHVPIVQDLIVERSYITKMIRDLELIPTVKEGEASILVSDEYMAVVKCTDCQACLSSSDIYSHENRYQNAGPLFFVKLAQIYYHPRLDINYKEIAQKLGLHEYKNSPTIPCPYGVPINKLAISPFID
;
A
#
# COMPACT_ATOMS: atom_id res chain seq x y z
N MET A 1 18.49 -25.50 12.86
CA MET A 1 17.35 -24.65 13.22
C MET A 1 17.88 -23.41 13.90
N CYS A 2 17.57 -22.23 13.36
CA CYS A 2 17.79 -20.96 14.06
C CYS A 2 16.43 -20.49 14.61
N VAL A 3 16.43 -19.86 15.79
CA VAL A 3 15.22 -19.27 16.39
C VAL A 3 15.34 -17.77 16.23
N ILE A 4 14.34 -17.14 15.62
CA ILE A 4 14.28 -15.68 15.51
C ILE A 4 13.12 -15.13 16.34
N ARG A 5 13.32 -13.94 16.90
CA ARG A 5 12.29 -13.15 17.57
C ARG A 5 11.59 -12.26 16.55
N ILE A 6 10.27 -12.34 16.48
CA ILE A 6 9.42 -11.44 15.70
C ILE A 6 8.49 -10.74 16.68
N ASN A 7 8.58 -9.41 16.75
CA ASN A 7 7.75 -8.55 17.56
C ASN A 7 6.58 -8.08 16.70
N VAL A 8 5.34 -8.39 17.10
CA VAL A 8 4.13 -8.04 16.33
C VAL A 8 3.27 -7.10 17.16
N LYS A 9 2.89 -5.95 16.59
CA LYS A 9 1.88 -5.07 17.18
C LYS A 9 0.51 -5.75 17.05
N ARG A 10 0.03 -6.30 18.16
CA ARG A 10 -1.32 -6.84 18.30
C ARG A 10 -2.28 -5.69 18.59
N LYS A 11 -3.39 -5.65 17.84
CA LYS A 11 -4.40 -4.62 17.99
C LYS A 11 -5.80 -5.15 17.66
N THR A 12 -6.61 -5.33 18.68
CA THR A 12 -8.05 -5.61 18.60
C THR A 12 -8.79 -4.56 19.44
N ASP A 13 -10.10 -4.72 19.64
CA ASP A 13 -10.84 -3.89 20.59
C ASP A 13 -10.37 -4.08 22.05
N GLU A 14 -9.79 -5.24 22.36
CA GLU A 14 -9.37 -5.63 23.72
C GLU A 14 -7.85 -5.53 23.92
N ILE A 15 -7.07 -5.69 22.84
CA ILE A 15 -5.60 -5.81 22.90
C ILE A 15 -4.97 -4.63 22.16
N ASN A 16 -3.95 -4.02 22.74
CA ASN A 16 -3.16 -2.98 22.07
C ASN A 16 -1.71 -2.97 22.58
N GLU A 17 -0.94 -3.98 22.22
CA GLU A 17 0.42 -4.20 22.73
C GLU A 17 1.35 -4.77 21.66
N VAL A 18 2.64 -4.83 21.96
CA VAL A 18 3.62 -5.52 21.12
C VAL A 18 3.92 -6.86 21.78
N VAL A 19 3.70 -7.96 21.06
CA VAL A 19 3.95 -9.32 21.54
C VAL A 19 5.11 -9.93 20.78
N THR A 20 6.05 -10.54 21.50
CA THR A 20 7.21 -11.23 20.93
C THR A 20 6.90 -12.71 20.71
N TYR A 21 7.09 -13.18 19.49
CA TYR A 21 6.96 -14.59 19.13
C TYR A 21 8.31 -15.18 18.73
N LEU A 22 8.55 -16.43 19.13
CA LEU A 22 9.73 -17.19 18.75
C LEU A 22 9.40 -18.06 17.53
N VAL A 23 10.12 -17.85 16.42
CA VAL A 23 9.87 -18.57 15.17
C VAL A 23 11.06 -19.44 14.83
N ASN A 24 10.81 -20.75 14.72
CA ASN A 24 11.79 -21.70 14.21
C ASN A 24 11.96 -21.51 12.70
N THR A 25 13.15 -21.06 12.31
CA THR A 25 13.59 -20.99 10.92
C THR A 25 14.54 -22.15 10.58
N PHE A 26 14.25 -22.80 9.45
CA PHE A 26 15.08 -23.84 8.86
C PHE A 26 15.92 -23.29 7.70
N GLU A 27 15.63 -22.06 7.24
CA GLU A 27 16.14 -21.52 5.98
C GLU A 27 16.48 -20.03 6.14
N GLU A 28 17.66 -19.62 5.65
CA GLU A 28 18.06 -18.20 5.56
C GLU A 28 17.15 -17.36 4.64
N ARG A 29 16.15 -18.00 4.00
CA ARG A 29 15.26 -17.42 3.00
C ARG A 29 13.79 -17.35 3.42
N MET A 30 13.47 -17.68 4.67
CA MET A 30 12.09 -17.56 5.15
C MET A 30 11.60 -16.12 5.02
N THR A 31 10.46 -15.95 4.37
CA THR A 31 9.78 -14.66 4.23
C THR A 31 9.08 -14.28 5.54
N LEU A 32 8.85 -12.99 5.74
CA LEU A 32 8.11 -12.47 6.87
C LEU A 32 6.68 -13.03 6.88
N LEU A 33 6.05 -13.17 5.70
CA LEU A 33 4.73 -13.79 5.62
C LEU A 33 4.74 -15.23 6.15
N GLU A 34 5.74 -16.04 5.79
CA GLU A 34 5.87 -17.42 6.32
C GLU A 34 6.10 -17.42 7.83
N ALA A 35 6.91 -16.51 8.35
CA ALA A 35 7.11 -16.37 9.80
C ALA A 35 5.80 -16.02 10.51
N LEU A 36 5.05 -15.04 10.01
CA LEU A 36 3.75 -14.64 10.55
C LEU A 36 2.71 -15.77 10.44
N LYS A 37 2.72 -16.54 9.35
CA LYS A 37 1.87 -17.74 9.20
C LYS A 37 2.21 -18.81 10.22
N LYS A 38 3.49 -19.07 10.49
CA LYS A 38 3.90 -20.00 11.54
C LYS A 38 3.48 -19.55 12.93
N ILE A 39 3.52 -18.25 13.21
CA ILE A 39 2.97 -17.67 14.45
C ILE A 39 1.48 -17.96 14.51
N GLN A 40 0.74 -17.61 13.46
CA GLN A 40 -0.71 -17.82 13.39
C GLN A 40 -1.10 -19.28 13.59
N GLU A 41 -0.39 -20.22 12.97
CA GLU A 41 -0.74 -21.64 13.00
C GLU A 41 -0.38 -22.34 14.32
N LYS A 42 0.64 -21.87 15.05
CA LYS A 42 1.25 -22.63 16.16
C LYS A 42 1.23 -21.93 17.52
N GLN A 43 1.11 -20.61 17.54
CA GLN A 43 1.27 -19.81 18.75
C GLN A 43 0.07 -18.88 18.97
N GLU A 44 -0.46 -18.30 17.89
CA GLU A 44 -1.51 -17.30 17.97
C GLU A 44 -2.55 -17.42 16.83
N PRO A 45 -3.51 -18.35 16.94
CA PRO A 45 -4.55 -18.55 15.92
C PRO A 45 -5.39 -17.31 15.60
N THR A 46 -5.45 -16.34 16.51
CA THR A 46 -6.24 -15.12 16.32
C THR A 46 -5.47 -13.99 15.62
N LEU A 47 -4.19 -14.18 15.28
CA LEU A 47 -3.38 -13.15 14.64
C LEU A 47 -3.96 -12.74 13.27
N GLY A 48 -4.38 -11.49 13.14
CA GLY A 48 -4.91 -10.92 11.90
C GLY A 48 -3.80 -10.63 10.87
N ILE A 49 -3.83 -11.34 9.74
CA ILE A 49 -2.90 -11.14 8.62
C ILE A 49 -3.68 -11.22 7.30
N ARG A 50 -3.52 -10.22 6.42
CA ARG A 50 -4.10 -10.25 5.06
C ARG A 50 -3.03 -10.62 4.03
N TYR A 51 -3.31 -11.61 3.18
CA TYR A 51 -2.39 -12.06 2.12
C TYR A 51 -3.15 -12.77 0.98
N GLY A 52 -2.48 -12.99 -0.15
CA GLY A 52 -3.04 -13.65 -1.33
C GLY A 52 -1.96 -14.31 -2.21
N CYS A 53 -1.43 -13.55 -3.17
CA CYS A 53 -0.53 -14.08 -4.23
C CYS A 53 0.79 -14.71 -3.73
N ARG A 54 1.39 -14.19 -2.65
CA ARG A 54 2.72 -14.56 -2.12
C ARG A 54 3.94 -14.26 -3.02
N PHE A 55 3.78 -13.56 -4.14
CA PHE A 55 4.89 -13.17 -5.03
C PHE A 55 4.90 -11.68 -5.40
N LYS A 56 4.39 -10.82 -4.49
CA LYS A 56 4.38 -9.35 -4.63
C LYS A 56 3.65 -8.86 -5.89
N ASP A 57 2.39 -9.26 -6.00
CA ASP A 57 1.52 -8.91 -7.13
C ASP A 57 0.15 -8.36 -6.67
N CYS A 58 -0.47 -8.94 -5.64
CA CYS A 58 -1.82 -8.52 -5.19
C CYS A 58 -1.84 -7.31 -4.23
N GLY A 59 -0.71 -6.83 -3.73
CA GLY A 59 -0.67 -5.71 -2.75
C GLY A 59 -1.21 -6.00 -1.33
N LEU A 60 -1.76 -7.19 -1.06
CA LEU A 60 -2.52 -7.48 0.16
C LEU A 60 -1.73 -7.60 1.47
N CYS A 61 -0.45 -7.98 1.41
CA CYS A 61 0.39 -8.25 2.58
C CYS A 61 1.34 -7.09 2.92
N ALA A 62 0.90 -5.86 2.66
CA ALA A 62 1.63 -4.67 3.04
C ALA A 62 1.55 -4.47 4.56
N VAL A 63 2.69 -4.26 5.20
CA VAL A 63 2.86 -4.04 6.65
C VAL A 63 4.01 -3.07 6.86
N LYS A 64 4.07 -2.45 8.04
CA LYS A 64 5.22 -1.63 8.44
C LYS A 64 6.21 -2.51 9.21
N VAL A 65 7.46 -2.54 8.79
CA VAL A 65 8.53 -3.36 9.36
C VAL A 65 9.70 -2.47 9.75
N ASN A 66 9.98 -2.37 11.06
CA ASN A 66 11.00 -1.47 11.61
C ASN A 66 10.84 -0.04 11.06
N GLY A 67 9.62 0.50 11.10
CA GLY A 67 9.30 1.84 10.62
C GLY A 67 9.32 2.02 9.09
N LYS A 68 9.34 0.94 8.29
CA LYS A 68 9.32 1.01 6.82
C LYS A 68 8.25 0.12 6.22
N GLU A 69 7.47 0.62 5.28
CA GLU A 69 6.45 -0.15 4.58
C GLU A 69 7.06 -1.19 3.66
N LYS A 70 6.62 -2.44 3.81
CA LYS A 70 7.12 -3.58 3.05
C LYS A 70 6.01 -4.55 2.69
N MET A 71 6.27 -5.35 1.66
CA MET A 71 5.44 -6.50 1.33
C MET A 71 5.96 -7.73 2.10
N ALA A 72 5.17 -8.26 3.03
CA ALA A 72 5.60 -9.35 3.91
C ALA A 72 6.03 -10.60 3.13
N CYS A 73 5.39 -10.89 1.99
CA CYS A 73 5.65 -12.10 1.19
C CYS A 73 7.01 -12.12 0.46
N VAL A 74 7.70 -10.99 0.36
CA VAL A 74 9.04 -10.91 -0.27
C VAL A 74 10.07 -10.26 0.65
N THR A 75 9.70 -10.00 1.90
CA THR A 75 10.61 -9.48 2.91
C THR A 75 11.21 -10.65 3.66
N ASN A 76 12.53 -10.79 3.70
CA ASN A 76 13.17 -11.83 4.50
C ASN A 76 12.89 -11.59 5.99
N ALA A 77 12.44 -12.62 6.71
CA ALA A 77 12.31 -12.59 8.15
C ALA A 77 13.69 -12.50 8.80
N LYS A 78 13.87 -11.56 9.73
CA LYS A 78 15.12 -11.38 10.47
C LYS A 78 14.83 -11.31 11.97
N ASN A 79 15.84 -11.62 12.78
CA ASN A 79 15.75 -11.50 14.23
C ASN A 79 15.44 -10.06 14.66
N GLU A 80 14.63 -9.91 15.71
CA GLU A 80 14.19 -8.64 16.29
C GLU A 80 13.38 -7.72 15.36
N MET A 81 12.74 -8.26 14.31
CA MET A 81 11.84 -7.46 13.48
C MET A 81 10.61 -7.03 14.29
N LEU A 82 10.30 -5.73 14.27
CA LEU A 82 9.02 -5.17 14.68
C LEU A 82 8.11 -5.07 13.45
N VAL A 83 6.93 -5.67 13.55
CA VAL A 83 5.89 -5.72 12.51
C VAL A 83 4.65 -5.04 13.03
N GLU A 84 4.20 -4.04 12.30
CA GLU A 84 3.09 -3.17 12.64
C GLU A 84 2.10 -3.08 11.48
N PRO A 85 0.82 -2.79 11.74
CA PRO A 85 -0.10 -2.38 10.68
C PRO A 85 0.42 -1.12 9.97
N LEU A 86 -0.13 -0.85 8.79
CA LEU A 86 0.11 0.40 8.09
C LEU A 86 -0.43 1.58 8.92
N ASP A 87 0.30 2.69 8.92
CA ASP A 87 -0.10 3.91 9.60
C ASP A 87 -1.21 4.65 8.83
N HIS A 88 -1.88 5.58 9.51
CA HIS A 88 -2.88 6.50 8.95
C HIS A 88 -4.13 5.87 8.33
N VAL A 89 -4.23 4.53 8.33
CA VAL A 89 -5.39 3.75 7.88
C VAL A 89 -6.00 3.01 9.08
N PRO A 90 -7.34 3.00 9.24
CA PRO A 90 -7.98 2.30 10.34
C PRO A 90 -7.57 0.82 10.40
N ILE A 91 -7.21 0.37 11.59
CA ILE A 91 -6.89 -1.03 11.86
C ILE A 91 -8.21 -1.78 12.05
N VAL A 92 -8.38 -2.87 11.31
CA VAL A 92 -9.50 -3.81 11.47
C VAL A 92 -9.15 -4.85 12.53
N GLN A 93 -7.96 -5.47 12.41
CA GLN A 93 -7.47 -6.46 13.36
C GLN A 93 -5.97 -6.71 13.15
N ASP A 94 -5.16 -6.50 14.18
CA ASP A 94 -3.71 -6.67 14.19
C ASP A 94 -3.02 -5.95 13.01
N LEU A 95 -2.58 -6.71 12.00
CA LEU A 95 -1.89 -6.21 10.81
C LEU A 95 -2.85 -5.92 9.64
N ILE A 96 -4.16 -6.17 9.81
CA ILE A 96 -5.19 -5.92 8.81
C ILE A 96 -5.70 -4.49 8.97
N VAL A 97 -5.52 -3.68 7.92
CA VAL A 97 -6.10 -2.33 7.82
C VAL A 97 -7.30 -2.30 6.87
N GLU A 98 -8.11 -1.25 6.99
CA GLU A 98 -9.34 -1.13 6.23
C GLU A 98 -9.08 -0.75 4.76
N ARG A 99 -9.86 -1.34 3.84
CA ARG A 99 -9.65 -1.22 2.39
C ARG A 99 -10.91 -0.88 1.59
N SER A 100 -12.10 -1.10 2.13
CA SER A 100 -13.34 -0.95 1.35
C SER A 100 -13.59 0.49 0.92
N TYR A 101 -13.01 1.47 1.62
CA TYR A 101 -13.05 2.88 1.22
C TYR A 101 -12.40 3.15 -0.14
N ILE A 102 -11.42 2.35 -0.58
CA ILE A 102 -10.75 2.55 -1.88
C ILE A 102 -11.77 2.40 -3.02
N THR A 103 -12.51 1.29 -3.02
CA THR A 103 -13.52 1.02 -4.07
C THR A 103 -14.73 1.94 -3.94
N LYS A 104 -15.05 2.40 -2.72
CA LYS A 104 -16.05 3.45 -2.51
C LYS A 104 -15.61 4.77 -3.15
N MET A 105 -14.40 5.25 -2.84
CA MET A 105 -13.90 6.51 -3.38
C MET A 105 -13.70 6.47 -4.90
N ILE A 106 -13.25 5.35 -5.48
CA ILE A 106 -13.17 5.19 -6.95
C ILE A 106 -14.54 5.43 -7.59
N ARG A 107 -15.62 4.92 -6.98
CA ARG A 107 -16.98 5.13 -7.46
C ARG A 107 -17.45 6.57 -7.25
N ASP A 108 -17.27 7.10 -6.04
CA ASP A 108 -17.71 8.45 -5.68
C ASP A 108 -17.01 9.54 -6.51
N LEU A 109 -15.77 9.29 -6.95
CA LEU A 109 -14.96 10.19 -7.79
C LEU A 109 -15.05 9.87 -9.29
N GLU A 110 -15.87 8.90 -9.68
CA GLU A 110 -16.09 8.50 -11.08
C GLU A 110 -14.79 8.14 -11.83
N LEU A 111 -13.85 7.44 -11.16
CA LEU A 111 -12.52 7.10 -11.70
C LEU A 111 -12.54 5.82 -12.56
N ILE A 112 -13.65 5.53 -13.22
CA ILE A 112 -13.81 4.40 -14.13
C ILE A 112 -14.25 4.95 -15.49
N PRO A 113 -13.33 5.57 -16.25
CA PRO A 113 -13.66 6.17 -17.53
C PRO A 113 -13.95 5.11 -18.59
N THR A 114 -14.80 5.45 -19.56
CA THR A 114 -15.01 4.62 -20.75
C THR A 114 -13.82 4.79 -21.69
N VAL A 115 -13.18 3.68 -22.06
CA VAL A 115 -12.04 3.68 -22.97
C VAL A 115 -12.54 3.74 -24.42
N LYS A 116 -11.96 4.63 -25.23
CA LYS A 116 -12.27 4.71 -26.67
C LYS A 116 -11.83 3.41 -27.37
N GLU A 117 -12.63 2.94 -28.32
CA GLU A 117 -12.21 1.85 -29.22
C GLU A 117 -10.96 2.27 -30.00
N GLY A 118 -10.06 1.33 -30.27
CA GLY A 118 -8.81 1.60 -30.97
C GLY A 118 -8.00 0.33 -31.21
N GLU A 119 -6.84 0.49 -31.85
CA GLU A 119 -5.94 -0.60 -32.21
C GLU A 119 -5.57 -1.45 -31.00
N ALA A 120 -5.50 -2.78 -31.16
CA ALA A 120 -5.21 -3.70 -30.06
C ALA A 120 -3.81 -3.50 -29.45
N SER A 121 -2.83 -3.11 -30.28
CA SER A 121 -1.41 -3.04 -29.93
C SER A 121 -0.90 -1.60 -29.96
N ILE A 122 -1.25 -0.81 -28.93
CA ILE A 122 -0.75 0.55 -28.79
C ILE A 122 0.56 0.52 -28.01
N LEU A 123 1.57 1.23 -28.52
CA LEU A 123 2.79 1.48 -27.78
C LEU A 123 2.46 2.34 -26.55
N VAL A 124 2.81 1.85 -25.38
CA VAL A 124 2.61 2.54 -24.10
C VAL A 124 3.87 3.28 -23.69
N SER A 125 3.72 4.45 -23.08
CA SER A 125 4.86 5.21 -22.57
C SER A 125 5.47 4.56 -21.32
N ASP A 126 6.73 4.90 -21.04
CA ASP A 126 7.41 4.45 -19.82
C ASP A 126 6.72 4.98 -18.56
N GLU A 127 6.13 6.17 -18.62
CA GLU A 127 5.35 6.76 -17.53
C GLU A 127 4.11 5.92 -17.22
N TYR A 128 3.36 5.53 -18.25
CA TYR A 128 2.19 4.65 -18.08
C TYR A 128 2.62 3.31 -17.47
N MET A 129 3.67 2.68 -18.04
CA MET A 129 4.22 1.43 -17.53
C MET A 129 4.72 1.53 -16.08
N ALA A 130 5.16 2.71 -15.65
CA ALA A 130 5.56 2.94 -14.26
C ALA A 130 4.34 3.03 -13.33
N VAL A 131 3.29 3.78 -13.67
CA VAL A 131 2.13 4.01 -12.78
C VAL A 131 1.18 2.81 -12.70
N VAL A 132 1.10 1.98 -13.74
CA VAL A 132 0.25 0.76 -13.71
C VAL A 132 0.80 -0.37 -12.82
N LYS A 133 2.02 -0.23 -12.30
CA LYS A 133 2.58 -1.17 -11.30
C LYS A 133 1.89 -1.06 -9.93
N CYS A 134 1.03 -0.08 -9.72
CA CYS A 134 0.30 0.09 -8.47
C CYS A 134 -0.68 -1.08 -8.25
N THR A 135 -0.66 -1.63 -7.04
CA THR A 135 -1.49 -2.78 -6.62
C THR A 135 -2.40 -2.44 -5.44
N ASP A 136 -2.66 -1.16 -5.23
CA ASP A 136 -3.46 -0.64 -4.12
C ASP A 136 -3.00 -1.11 -2.73
N CYS A 137 -1.69 -1.31 -2.55
CA CYS A 137 -1.12 -1.85 -1.30
C CYS A 137 -1.17 -0.88 -0.10
N GLN A 138 -1.59 0.38 -0.30
CA GLN A 138 -1.69 1.44 0.72
C GLN A 138 -0.38 1.87 1.40
N ALA A 139 0.77 1.28 1.07
CA ALA A 139 2.07 1.64 1.66
C ALA A 139 2.39 3.15 1.54
N CYS A 140 2.07 3.77 0.39
CA CYS A 140 2.30 5.20 0.21
C CYS A 140 1.46 6.09 1.14
N LEU A 141 0.28 5.61 1.57
CA LEU A 141 -0.58 6.31 2.52
C LEU A 141 0.01 6.25 3.93
N SER A 142 0.50 5.07 4.34
CA SER A 142 1.21 4.87 5.62
C SER A 142 2.41 5.79 5.74
N SER A 143 3.19 5.94 4.67
CA SER A 143 4.40 6.76 4.69
C SER A 143 4.18 8.28 4.63
N SER A 144 2.93 8.74 4.52
CA SER A 144 2.62 10.15 4.28
C SER A 144 1.82 10.76 5.43
N ASP A 145 2.47 11.62 6.21
CA ASP A 145 1.83 12.34 7.32
C ASP A 145 0.79 13.39 6.87
N ILE A 146 0.70 13.66 5.57
CA ILE A 146 -0.30 14.56 4.98
C ILE A 146 -1.63 13.82 4.78
N TYR A 147 -1.59 12.50 4.58
CA TYR A 147 -2.80 11.72 4.34
C TYR A 147 -3.68 11.62 5.59
N SER A 148 -4.99 11.75 5.41
CA SER A 148 -5.98 11.58 6.48
C SER A 148 -7.12 10.69 6.01
N HIS A 149 -7.31 9.55 6.68
CA HIS A 149 -8.44 8.67 6.37
C HIS A 149 -9.81 9.33 6.66
N GLU A 150 -9.91 10.12 7.73
CA GLU A 150 -11.15 10.81 8.10
C GLU A 150 -11.53 11.87 7.05
N ASN A 151 -10.56 12.69 6.63
CA ASN A 151 -10.72 13.75 5.63
C ASN A 151 -10.32 13.30 4.22
N ARG A 152 -10.47 12.02 3.90
CA ARG A 152 -9.96 11.42 2.63
C ARG A 152 -10.53 12.02 1.34
N TYR A 153 -11.63 12.79 1.40
CA TYR A 153 -12.15 13.52 0.23
C TYR A 153 -11.53 14.91 0.05
N GLN A 154 -10.80 15.39 1.05
CA GLN A 154 -10.03 16.64 1.02
C GLN A 154 -8.52 16.36 1.02
N ASN A 155 -8.10 15.20 1.53
CA ASN A 155 -6.71 14.73 1.61
C ASN A 155 -6.65 13.23 1.28
N ALA A 156 -6.93 12.87 0.04
CA ALA A 156 -7.01 11.46 -0.40
C ALA A 156 -5.66 10.74 -0.37
N GLY A 157 -4.60 11.52 -0.53
CA GLY A 157 -3.22 11.06 -0.45
C GLY A 157 -2.72 10.33 -1.70
N PRO A 158 -1.45 9.89 -1.64
CA PRO A 158 -0.68 9.49 -2.81
C PRO A 158 -1.28 8.32 -3.59
N LEU A 159 -2.05 7.43 -2.94
CA LEU A 159 -2.71 6.33 -3.62
C LEU A 159 -3.67 6.82 -4.70
N PHE A 160 -4.48 7.84 -4.39
CA PHE A 160 -5.47 8.36 -5.35
C PHE A 160 -4.82 9.20 -6.42
N PHE A 161 -3.75 9.94 -6.11
CA PHE A 161 -2.97 10.63 -7.14
C PHE A 161 -2.36 9.64 -8.15
N VAL A 162 -1.92 8.46 -7.71
CA VAL A 162 -1.48 7.39 -8.62
C VAL A 162 -2.64 6.90 -9.50
N LYS A 163 -3.86 6.76 -8.95
CA LYS A 163 -5.05 6.40 -9.75
C LYS A 163 -5.38 7.45 -10.81
N LEU A 164 -5.29 8.74 -10.46
CA LEU A 164 -5.46 9.82 -11.42
C LEU A 164 -4.37 9.79 -12.50
N ALA A 165 -3.13 9.52 -12.11
CA ALA A 165 -2.01 9.39 -13.05
C ALA A 165 -2.17 8.19 -14.00
N GLN A 166 -2.70 7.06 -13.53
CA GLN A 166 -3.01 5.91 -14.39
C GLN A 166 -3.96 6.28 -15.52
N ILE A 167 -4.93 7.16 -15.24
CA ILE A 167 -5.90 7.64 -16.23
C ILE A 167 -5.26 8.71 -17.13
N TYR A 168 -4.50 9.64 -16.55
CA TYR A 168 -3.79 10.70 -17.26
C TYR A 168 -2.78 10.17 -18.29
N TYR A 169 -2.01 9.14 -17.94
CA TYR A 169 -1.04 8.51 -18.86
C TYR A 169 -1.66 7.41 -19.72
N HIS A 170 -2.96 7.11 -19.58
CA HIS A 170 -3.57 6.00 -20.30
C HIS A 170 -3.54 6.28 -21.81
N PRO A 171 -3.04 5.37 -22.66
CA PRO A 171 -2.79 5.62 -24.09
C PRO A 171 -4.06 5.90 -24.91
N ARG A 172 -5.23 5.54 -24.39
CA ARG A 172 -6.54 5.70 -25.04
C ARG A 172 -7.48 6.68 -24.33
N LEU A 173 -7.01 7.38 -23.30
CA LEU A 173 -7.81 8.38 -22.61
C LEU A 173 -7.16 9.74 -22.81
N ASP A 174 -8.01 10.75 -22.96
CA ASP A 174 -7.63 12.14 -23.01
C ASP A 174 -8.44 12.85 -21.91
N ILE A 175 -8.09 12.53 -20.66
CA ILE A 175 -8.79 12.98 -19.46
C ILE A 175 -7.76 13.57 -18.51
N ASN A 176 -7.96 14.84 -18.16
CA ASN A 176 -7.14 15.51 -17.16
C ASN A 176 -7.94 15.70 -15.86
N TYR A 177 -7.57 14.96 -14.82
CA TYR A 177 -8.20 15.04 -13.50
C TYR A 177 -7.53 16.03 -12.54
N LYS A 178 -6.85 17.06 -13.07
CA LYS A 178 -6.21 18.11 -12.26
C LYS A 178 -7.16 18.72 -11.23
N GLU A 179 -8.38 19.10 -11.61
CA GLU A 179 -9.36 19.68 -10.67
C GLU A 179 -9.74 18.71 -9.54
N ILE A 180 -9.88 17.41 -9.87
CA ILE A 180 -10.14 16.37 -8.87
C ILE A 180 -8.93 16.27 -7.94
N ALA A 181 -7.71 16.20 -8.48
CA ALA A 181 -6.49 16.14 -7.68
C ALA A 181 -6.40 17.30 -6.68
N GLN A 182 -6.67 18.53 -7.13
CA GLN A 182 -6.68 19.73 -6.28
C GLN A 182 -7.72 19.64 -5.17
N LYS A 183 -8.96 19.20 -5.47
CA LYS A 183 -10.00 18.96 -4.46
C LYS A 183 -9.61 17.90 -3.43
N LEU A 184 -8.79 16.92 -3.83
CA LEU A 184 -8.27 15.86 -2.97
C LEU A 184 -7.00 16.25 -2.20
N GLY A 185 -6.64 17.54 -2.18
CA GLY A 185 -5.56 18.07 -1.33
C GLY A 185 -4.18 18.05 -1.97
N LEU A 186 -4.09 17.96 -3.31
CA LEU A 186 -2.81 17.87 -4.01
C LEU A 186 -1.82 19.00 -3.64
N HIS A 187 -2.30 20.21 -3.37
CA HIS A 187 -1.41 21.33 -3.04
C HIS A 187 -0.58 21.11 -1.77
N GLU A 188 -1.10 20.35 -0.81
CA GLU A 188 -0.37 19.96 0.40
C GLU A 188 0.87 19.11 0.06
N TYR A 189 0.86 18.44 -1.08
CA TYR A 189 1.93 17.54 -1.52
C TYR A 189 3.04 18.23 -2.33
N LYS A 190 2.92 19.53 -2.63
CA LYS A 190 3.86 20.27 -3.49
C LYS A 190 5.31 20.17 -3.03
N ASN A 191 5.54 20.22 -1.73
CA ASN A 191 6.86 20.11 -1.11
C ASN A 191 6.97 18.86 -0.21
N SER A 192 6.15 17.84 -0.47
CA SER A 192 6.18 16.60 0.30
C SER A 192 7.52 15.88 0.12
N PRO A 193 8.02 15.19 1.16
CA PRO A 193 9.14 14.28 1.03
C PRO A 193 8.88 13.20 -0.03
N THR A 194 9.94 12.54 -0.48
CA THR A 194 9.82 11.39 -1.39
C THR A 194 8.94 10.31 -0.79
N ILE A 195 7.85 9.98 -1.47
CA ILE A 195 6.88 8.98 -1.03
C ILE A 195 7.34 7.61 -1.56
N PRO A 196 7.71 6.66 -0.68
CA PRO A 196 8.16 5.35 -1.10
C PRO A 196 7.04 4.52 -1.72
N CYS A 197 7.39 3.72 -2.72
CA CYS A 197 6.50 2.72 -3.30
C CYS A 197 7.22 1.37 -3.36
N PRO A 198 6.71 0.32 -2.69
CA PRO A 198 7.31 -1.02 -2.79
C PRO A 198 7.37 -1.57 -4.21
N TYR A 199 6.54 -1.06 -5.13
CA TYR A 199 6.44 -1.46 -6.54
C TYR A 199 7.22 -0.54 -7.48
N GLY A 200 7.90 0.49 -6.96
CA GLY A 200 8.74 1.38 -7.74
C GLY A 200 7.98 2.42 -8.58
N VAL A 201 6.73 2.73 -8.23
CA VAL A 201 6.02 3.88 -8.81
C VAL A 201 6.69 5.17 -8.32
N PRO A 202 7.19 6.05 -9.21
CA PRO A 202 7.78 7.32 -8.82
C PRO A 202 6.69 8.36 -8.51
N ILE A 203 6.07 8.23 -7.34
CA ILE A 203 4.84 8.94 -6.96
C ILE A 203 4.98 10.46 -7.06
N ASN A 204 6.00 11.07 -6.45
CA ASN A 204 6.15 12.54 -6.51
C ASN A 204 6.24 13.04 -7.96
N LYS A 205 7.05 12.38 -8.80
CA LYS A 205 7.31 12.80 -10.19
C LYS A 205 6.13 12.55 -11.13
N LEU A 206 5.49 11.38 -11.05
CA LEU A 206 4.48 10.98 -12.03
C LEU A 206 3.05 11.08 -11.52
N ALA A 207 2.83 11.03 -10.21
CA ALA A 207 1.48 11.09 -9.65
C ALA A 207 1.13 12.45 -9.04
N ILE A 208 2.11 13.23 -8.60
CA ILE A 208 1.86 14.51 -7.92
C ILE A 208 2.19 15.69 -8.85
N SER A 209 3.44 15.81 -9.31
CA SER A 209 3.90 16.94 -10.13
C SER A 209 3.02 17.28 -11.33
N PRO A 210 2.48 16.32 -12.12
CA PRO A 210 1.70 16.65 -13.31
C PRO A 210 0.39 17.41 -13.05
N PHE A 211 -0.10 17.42 -11.81
CA PHE A 211 -1.38 18.03 -11.45
C PHE A 211 -1.21 19.32 -10.62
N ILE A 212 0.01 19.70 -10.23
CA ILE A 212 0.26 20.83 -9.30
C ILE A 212 0.13 22.19 -10.00
N ASP A 213 0.62 22.30 -11.23
CA ASP A 213 0.67 23.54 -12.01
C ASP A 213 -0.67 23.82 -12.68
#